data_AF-A0A7X6ZGW1-F1
#
_entry.id   AF-A0A7X6ZGW1-F1
#
_cell.length_a   1.000
_cell.length_b   1.000
_cell.length_c   1.000
_cell.angle_alpha   90.00
_cell.angle_beta   90.00
_cell.angle_gamma   90.00
#
_symmetry.space_group_name_H-M   'P 1'
#
loop_
_entity.id
_entity.type
_entity.pdbx_description
1 polymer ?
#
loop_
_entity_poly.entity_id
_entity_poly.type
_entity_poly.pdbx_seq_one_letter_code
_entity_poly.pdbx_strand_id
1 'polypeptide(L)'
;YDLTAAPDTEMQKLLTIRGIGTWTAKYIAMRTMGWTDAFLETDTGIKKALSPRTPKEMLQLAEAWQPWRSYASINLWNSLYH
;
A
#
# COMPACT_ATOMS: atom_id res chain seq x y z
N TYR A 1 4.96 25.86 -0.69
CA TYR A 1 5.10 24.55 -1.37
C TYR A 1 3.86 23.77 -1.03
N ASP A 2 3.04 23.49 -2.04
CA ASP A 2 1.97 22.50 -1.88
C ASP A 2 2.66 21.14 -1.81
N LEU A 3 2.80 20.61 -0.59
CA LEU A 3 3.58 19.41 -0.30
C LEU A 3 2.77 18.12 -0.50
N THR A 4 1.48 18.23 -0.87
CA THR A 4 0.72 17.04 -1.25
C THR A 4 1.15 16.65 -2.65
N ALA A 5 2.20 15.83 -2.75
CA ALA A 5 2.43 15.06 -3.96
C ALA A 5 1.09 14.44 -4.39
N ALA A 6 0.74 14.49 -5.67
CA ALA A 6 -0.41 13.76 -6.19
C ALA A 6 0.03 12.30 -6.38
N PRO A 7 -0.20 11.39 -5.41
CA PRO A 7 0.40 10.07 -5.41
C PRO A 7 0.04 9.29 -6.67
N ASP A 8 -1.18 9.42 -7.19
CA ASP A 8 -1.60 8.79 -8.44
C ASP A 8 -0.74 9.23 -9.62
N THR A 9 -0.54 10.54 -9.79
CA THR A 9 0.26 11.09 -10.90
C THR A 9 1.72 10.65 -10.81
N GLU A 10 2.31 10.70 -9.62
CA GLU A 10 3.70 10.31 -9.43
C GLU A 10 3.90 8.79 -9.58
N MET A 11 2.94 7.98 -9.12
CA MET A 11 2.95 6.53 -9.36
C MET A 11 2.89 6.20 -10.85
N GLN A 12 2.09 6.90 -11.65
CA GLN A 12 2.07 6.69 -13.11
C GLN A 12 3.45 6.95 -13.74
N LYS A 13 4.17 7.98 -13.29
CA LYS A 13 5.55 8.22 -13.76
C LYS A 13 6.48 7.10 -13.33
N LEU A 14 6.39 6.63 -12.08
CA LEU A 14 7.21 5.54 -11.55
C LEU A 14 7.00 4.24 -12.33
N LEU A 15 5.77 3.94 -12.74
CA LEU A 15 5.44 2.75 -13.55
C LEU A 15 6.09 2.75 -14.95
N THR A 16 6.53 3.90 -15.46
CA THR A 16 7.26 3.96 -16.75
C THR A 16 8.70 3.44 -16.65
N ILE A 17 9.23 3.32 -15.43
CA ILE A 17 10.60 2.87 -15.18
C ILE A 17 10.64 1.34 -15.19
N ARG A 18 11.42 0.76 -16.11
CA ARG A 18 11.61 -0.69 -16.21
C ARG A 18 12.07 -1.27 -14.86
N GLY A 19 11.29 -2.20 -14.32
CA GLY A 19 11.54 -2.85 -13.03
C GLY A 19 10.72 -2.30 -11.86
N ILE A 20 9.97 -1.20 -12.04
CA ILE A 20 9.05 -0.67 -11.04
C ILE A 20 7.62 -1.12 -11.36
N GLY A 21 7.07 -2.01 -10.52
CA GLY A 21 5.67 -2.41 -10.58
C GLY A 21 4.77 -1.65 -9.60
N THR A 22 3.46 -1.91 -9.65
CA THR A 22 2.44 -1.25 -8.81
C THR A 22 2.75 -1.34 -7.32
N TRP A 23 3.23 -2.49 -6.85
CA TRP A 23 3.62 -2.66 -5.44
C TRP A 23 4.72 -1.66 -5.05
N THR A 24 5.78 -1.56 -5.85
CA THR A 24 6.91 -0.64 -5.59
C THR A 24 6.46 0.81 -5.67
N ALA A 25 5.63 1.16 -6.66
CA ALA A 25 5.10 2.52 -6.81
C ALA A 25 4.25 2.95 -5.60
N LYS A 26 3.33 2.08 -5.15
CA LYS A 26 2.52 2.33 -3.94
C LYS A 26 3.37 2.40 -2.67
N TYR A 27 4.37 1.54 -2.55
CA TYR A 27 5.29 1.56 -1.41
C TYR A 27 6.10 2.87 -1.35
N ILE A 28 6.57 3.37 -2.50
CA ILE A 28 7.22 4.68 -2.62
C ILE A 28 6.24 5.79 -2.25
N ALA A 29 5.02 5.78 -2.78
CA ALA A 29 4.00 6.77 -2.43
C ALA A 29 3.72 6.81 -0.93
N MET A 30 3.61 5.63 -0.29
CA MET A 30 3.44 5.52 1.16
C MET A 30 4.63 6.08 1.94
N ARG A 31 5.86 5.63 1.65
CA ARG A 31 7.04 5.91 2.48
C ARG A 31 7.70 7.25 2.19
N THR A 32 7.67 7.69 0.94
CA THR A 32 8.42 8.88 0.49
C THR A 32 7.53 10.09 0.27
N MET A 33 6.29 9.87 -0.18
CA MET A 33 5.32 10.94 -0.43
C MET A 33 4.36 11.14 0.76
N GLY A 34 4.44 10.27 1.78
CA GLY A 34 3.56 10.32 2.95
C GLY A 34 2.10 10.01 2.63
N TRP A 35 1.82 9.31 1.52
CA TRP A 35 0.45 8.97 1.15
C TRP A 35 -0.14 7.99 2.16
N THR A 36 -1.25 8.38 2.79
CA THR A 36 -1.84 7.68 3.92
C THR A 36 -2.74 6.51 3.51
N ASP A 37 -3.07 6.44 2.21
CA ASP A 37 -4.10 5.54 1.70
C ASP A 37 -3.60 4.50 0.70
N ALA A 38 -2.28 4.28 0.67
CA ALA A 38 -1.68 3.19 -0.11
C ALA A 38 -1.92 1.84 0.58
N PHE A 39 -2.59 0.92 -0.10
CA PHE A 39 -2.69 -0.49 0.29
C PHE A 39 -1.82 -1.38 -0.59
N LEU A 40 -1.07 -2.31 0.01
CA LEU A 40 -0.09 -3.16 -0.70
C LEU A 40 -0.62 -4.60 -0.86
N GLU A 41 -1.64 -4.77 -1.67
CA GLU A 41 -2.41 -6.02 -1.82
C GLU A 41 -1.59 -7.26 -2.21
N THR A 42 -0.46 -7.07 -2.90
CA THR A 42 0.41 -8.17 -3.31
C THR A 42 1.52 -8.50 -2.30
N ASP A 43 1.65 -7.71 -1.24
CA ASP A 43 2.70 -7.84 -0.23
C ASP A 43 2.64 -9.19 0.50
N THR A 44 3.77 -9.89 0.59
CA THR A 44 3.85 -11.21 1.23
C THR A 44 3.58 -11.14 2.74
N GLY A 45 4.00 -10.06 3.40
CA GLY A 45 3.72 -9.83 4.82
C GLY A 45 2.22 -9.62 5.05
N ILE A 46 1.58 -8.73 4.29
CA ILE A 46 0.12 -8.51 4.38
C ILE A 46 -0.66 -9.80 4.11
N LYS A 47 -0.29 -10.55 3.07
CA LYS A 47 -0.90 -11.86 2.77
C LYS A 47 -0.78 -12.83 3.94
N LYS A 48 0.38 -12.87 4.60
CA LYS A 48 0.60 -13.71 5.79
C LYS A 48 -0.25 -13.24 6.97
N ALA A 49 -0.30 -11.94 7.24
CA ALA A 49 -1.04 -11.35 8.36
C ALA A 49 -2.56 -11.52 8.22
N LEU A 50 -3.08 -11.55 7.00
CA LEU A 50 -4.51 -11.69 6.69
C LEU A 50 -4.92 -13.12 6.31
N SER A 51 -4.01 -14.10 6.35
CA SER A 51 -4.34 -15.50 6.08
C SER A 51 -5.45 -16.00 7.03
N PRO A 52 -6.44 -16.77 6.54
CA PRO A 52 -6.53 -17.44 5.24
C PRO A 52 -7.31 -16.65 4.15
N ARG A 53 -7.43 -15.32 4.26
CA ARG A 53 -8.24 -14.52 3.32
C ARG A 53 -7.71 -14.56 1.89
N THR A 54 -8.62 -14.59 0.93
CA THR A 54 -8.34 -14.46 -0.50
C THR A 54 -7.97 -13.01 -0.87
N PRO A 55 -7.29 -12.77 -2.02
CA PRO A 55 -6.99 -11.42 -2.51
C PRO A 55 -8.21 -10.50 -2.58
N LYS A 56 -9.36 -11.04 -3.01
CA LYS A 56 -10.61 -10.28 -3.10
C LYS A 56 -11.13 -9.85 -1.73
N GLU A 57 -11.09 -10.74 -0.75
CA GLU A 57 -11.51 -10.43 0.63
C GLU A 57 -10.57 -9.43 1.29
N MET A 58 -9.26 -9.52 1.05
CA MET A 58 -8.29 -8.54 1.55
C MET A 58 -8.56 -7.14 0.98
N LEU A 59 -8.85 -7.03 -0.32
CA LEU A 59 -9.21 -5.75 -0.94
C LEU A 59 -10.50 -5.19 -0.35
N GLN A 60 -11.55 -6.02 -0.24
CA GLN A 60 -12.83 -5.61 0.34
C GLN A 60 -12.70 -5.17 1.81
N LEU A 61 -11.86 -5.86 2.59
CA LEU A 61 -11.55 -5.48 3.97
C LEU A 61 -10.82 -4.13 4.01
N ALA A 62 -9.88 -3.91 3.10
CA ALA A 62 -9.09 -2.69 3.04
C ALA A 62 -9.92 -1.44 2.70
N GLU A 63 -11.04 -1.58 2.00
CA GLU A 63 -11.96 -0.48 1.72
C GLU A 63 -12.45 0.21 3.00
N ALA A 64 -12.68 -0.54 4.09
CA ALA A 64 -13.11 0.01 5.37
C ALA A 64 -12.03 0.83 6.09
N TRP A 65 -10.78 0.76 5.63
CA TRP A 65 -9.65 1.49 6.23
C TRP A 65 -9.32 2.80 5.51
N GLN A 66 -10.06 3.16 4.47
CA GLN A 66 -9.89 4.47 3.83
C GLN A 66 -10.17 5.62 4.82
N PRO A 67 -9.44 6.75 4.76
CA PRO A 67 -8.30 7.06 3.89
C PRO A 67 -6.92 6.72 4.51
N TRP A 68 -6.87 5.70 5.37
CA TRP A 68 -5.72 5.36 6.23
C TRP A 68 -5.14 3.96 5.95
N ARG A 69 -5.34 3.41 4.75
CA ARG A 69 -4.91 2.03 4.39
C ARG A 69 -3.41 1.79 4.56
N SER A 70 -2.58 2.83 4.49
CA SER A 70 -1.13 2.70 4.76
C SER A 70 -0.85 2.41 6.22
N TYR A 71 -1.59 3.01 7.15
CA TYR A 71 -1.46 2.72 8.58
C TYR A 71 -1.96 1.31 8.90
N ALA A 72 -3.02 0.84 8.24
CA ALA A 72 -3.43 -0.55 8.35
C ALA A 72 -2.32 -1.52 7.88
N SER A 73 -1.68 -1.22 6.74
CA SER A 73 -0.55 -2.01 6.22
C SER A 73 0.61 -2.09 7.23
N ILE A 74 0.97 -0.97 7.87
CA ILE A 74 2.01 -0.92 8.91
C ILE A 74 1.63 -1.77 10.13
N ASN A 75 0.38 -1.67 10.60
CA ASN A 75 -0.10 -2.47 11.73
C ASN A 75 -0.09 -3.98 11.41
N LEU A 76 -0.45 -4.36 10.18
CA LEU A 76 -0.38 -5.77 9.73
C LEU A 76 1.06 -6.29 9.68
N TRP A 77 2.03 -5.46 9.30
CA TRP A 77 3.44 -5.86 9.40
C TRP A 77 3.86 -6.02 10.86
N ASN A 78 3.48 -5.10 11.74
CA ASN A 78 3.81 -5.20 13.17
C ASN A 78 3.20 -6.45 13.81
N SER A 79 2.01 -6.88 13.39
CA SER A 79 1.37 -8.09 13.93
C SER A 79 2.11 -9.39 13.62
N LEU A 80 3.07 -9.40 12.68
CA LEU A 80 3.85 -10.59 12.31
C LEU A 80 5.06 -10.85 13.21
N TYR A 81 5.44 -9.88 14.04
CA TYR A 81 6.62 -9.94 14.90
C TYR A 81 6.25 -10.13 16.38
N HIS A 82 4.98 -10.41 16.66
CA HIS A 82 4.47 -10.79 17.97
C HIS A 82 4.37 -12.31 18.13
#